data_AF-A0A7V5BFA9-F1
#
_entry.id   AF-A0A7V5BFA9-F1
#
_cell.length_a   1.000
_cell.length_b   1.000
_cell.length_c   1.000
_cell.angle_alpha   90.00
_cell.angle_beta   90.00
_cell.angle_gamma   90.00
#
_symmetry.space_group_name_H-M   'P 1'
#
loop_
_entity.id
_entity.type
_entity.pdbx_description
1 polymer ?
#
loop_
_entity_poly.entity_id
_entity_poly.type
_entity_poly.pdbx_seq_one_letter_code
_entity_poly.pdbx_strand_id
1 'polypeptide(L)'
;MLWSVSRFYTWGPHTVSGTEGFVADNTEQCNSCHHELSGFTEGHHDIGCTACHLGDASAKDKQQAHAGIIPIPGNLSDASRTCSTSGCHTGIDYRVQHSIMNTMSGVIAINRLVFGENHHGTFIADSLTQSPADNHNRDLCASCHLGAEKKELGPIQQESRGGGCLACHLNYTKAKSSEHFAKKIDANKQVSKFHPTISLQVSNDHCFGCHSRSGRISTSYEGWHETRLEKEAMPDTGSYRLLDDERVFRYVAEDIHHAKGLACIDCHGSLEVMGDGQTHAFQQEAELSQCVDCHFAQANHRTKPYDSLQYDTKTIIRLRQLDTQNKRFVQGIRGQDLTNVYIENNHAYLVGKINQQKYSLSPPAQTCQAPVHADVTCNACHTQWAPQCIDCHTSYDPKAPGFDLLAQKDISGRWNEDLGPFLADFPSLGVRESNGKREIITFVPGMIITLDQSGYTKLPDDVTHQRLFAPIVAHTISATGRDCKTCHANPNALGYGRGEFQKNPDNPKSPWTFISEYENWAHDSLPQDAWIGFLDLPKKRAVTHDDTRPFTVIEQQRILEVGRCLQCHSDHSKAMRLALDDFVKAKELRTPACLGTQSE
;
A
#
# COMPACT_ATOMS: atom_id res chain seq x y z
N MET A 1 -11.05 -51.97 -6.33
CA MET A 1 -10.10 -52.34 -5.26
C MET A 1 -9.48 -51.07 -4.74
N LEU A 2 -9.87 -50.69 -3.54
CA LEU A 2 -9.43 -49.52 -2.79
C LEU A 2 -7.96 -49.65 -2.40
N TRP A 3 -7.15 -48.60 -2.52
CA TRP A 3 -6.12 -48.25 -1.54
C TRP A 3 -5.92 -46.72 -1.59
N SER A 4 -6.57 -46.03 -0.65
CA SER A 4 -6.38 -44.62 -0.32
C SER A 4 -5.15 -44.45 0.56
N VAL A 5 -4.28 -43.49 0.25
CA VAL A 5 -3.33 -42.94 1.22
C VAL A 5 -3.38 -41.43 1.14
N SER A 6 -4.33 -40.84 1.85
CA SER A 6 -4.37 -39.41 2.14
C SER A 6 -3.44 -39.14 3.33
N ARG A 7 -2.26 -38.59 3.08
CA ARG A 7 -1.47 -37.93 4.14
C ARG A 7 -1.95 -36.49 4.27
N PHE A 8 -2.86 -36.27 5.21
CA PHE A 8 -3.13 -34.94 5.73
C PHE A 8 -1.93 -34.50 6.57
N TYR A 9 -1.14 -33.53 6.08
CA TYR A 9 -0.25 -32.76 6.93
C TYR A 9 -1.08 -31.64 7.56
N THR A 10 -1.61 -31.88 8.75
CA THR A 10 -2.13 -30.83 9.62
C THR A 10 -0.94 -30.10 10.23
N TRP A 11 -0.65 -28.89 9.74
CA TRP A 11 0.20 -27.95 10.45
C TRP A 11 -0.59 -27.42 11.65
N GLY A 12 -0.32 -28.00 12.84
CA GLY A 12 -0.80 -27.45 14.10
C GLY A 12 -0.04 -26.16 14.45
N PRO A 13 -0.63 -25.25 15.24
CA PRO A 13 0.09 -24.08 15.73
C PRO A 13 1.26 -24.56 16.60
N HIS A 14 2.48 -24.18 16.23
CA HIS A 14 3.64 -24.35 17.09
C HIS A 14 3.45 -23.46 18.32
N THR A 15 2.93 -24.06 19.40
CA THR A 15 3.02 -23.48 20.74
C THR A 15 4.47 -23.62 21.19
N VAL A 16 5.23 -22.53 21.10
CA VAL A 16 6.53 -22.43 21.78
C VAL A 16 6.23 -22.27 23.27
N SER A 17 6.16 -23.40 23.98
CA SER A 17 6.25 -23.42 25.44
C SER A 17 7.74 -23.36 25.80
N GLY A 18 8.22 -22.19 26.16
CA GLY A 18 9.60 -21.99 26.57
C GLY A 18 9.76 -20.70 27.35
N THR A 19 9.40 -20.72 28.63
CA THR A 19 9.93 -19.77 29.61
C THR A 19 11.33 -20.23 30.01
N GLU A 20 12.32 -20.05 29.14
CA GLU A 20 13.72 -20.07 29.54
C GLU A 20 14.20 -18.61 29.57
N GLY A 21 14.47 -18.12 30.79
CA GLY A 21 14.94 -16.77 31.01
C GLY A 21 16.30 -16.56 30.35
N PHE A 22 16.38 -15.48 29.57
CA PHE A 22 17.63 -14.97 29.02
C PHE A 22 18.62 -14.69 30.17
N VAL A 23 19.78 -15.34 30.16
CA VAL A 23 20.91 -14.95 31.02
C VAL A 23 21.59 -13.78 30.32
N ALA A 24 21.35 -12.57 30.82
CA ALA A 24 22.12 -11.39 30.43
C ALA A 24 23.58 -11.63 30.84
N ASP A 25 24.42 -12.05 29.89
CA ASP A 25 25.84 -12.23 30.13
C ASP A 25 26.55 -10.87 30.02
N ASN A 26 26.48 -10.08 31.09
CA ASN A 26 27.15 -8.79 31.22
C ASN A 26 28.70 -8.91 31.36
N THR A 27 29.30 -10.03 30.94
CA THR A 27 30.75 -10.26 31.05
C THR A 27 31.55 -9.82 29.81
N GLU A 28 30.89 -9.30 28.79
CA GLU A 28 31.56 -8.86 27.56
C GLU A 28 32.48 -7.64 27.77
N GLN A 29 33.61 -7.63 27.05
CA GLN A 29 34.63 -6.60 27.10
C GLN A 29 34.31 -5.39 26.23
N CYS A 30 33.20 -5.40 25.47
CA CYS A 30 32.78 -4.30 24.59
C CYS A 30 32.67 -2.98 25.36
N ASN A 31 32.08 -3.02 26.56
CA ASN A 31 31.89 -1.86 27.44
C ASN A 31 33.20 -1.27 27.99
N SER A 32 34.33 -1.99 27.91
CA SER A 32 35.64 -1.44 28.30
C SER A 32 36.09 -0.32 27.36
N CYS A 33 35.68 -0.38 26.09
CA CYS A 33 35.97 0.62 25.06
C CYS A 33 34.73 1.49 24.75
N HIS A 34 33.53 0.91 24.80
CA HIS A 34 32.25 1.55 24.50
C HIS A 34 31.43 1.85 25.77
N HIS A 35 32.02 2.59 26.71
CA HIS A 35 31.34 2.96 27.95
C HIS A 35 30.39 4.17 27.78
N GLU A 36 29.44 4.31 28.71
CA GLU A 36 28.50 5.44 28.79
C GLU A 36 27.63 5.63 27.54
N LEU A 37 27.28 4.52 26.87
CA LEU A 37 26.32 4.55 25.78
C LEU A 37 24.92 4.94 26.28
N SER A 38 24.23 5.75 25.48
CA SER A 38 22.86 6.22 25.73
C SER A 38 21.98 5.97 24.52
N GLY A 39 20.66 5.91 24.70
CA GLY A 39 19.71 5.78 23.59
C GLY A 39 19.20 4.36 23.35
N PHE A 40 19.36 3.43 24.29
CA PHE A 40 18.70 2.13 24.21
C PHE A 40 17.22 2.21 24.62
N THR A 41 16.43 1.26 24.13
CA THR A 41 15.06 1.01 24.62
C THR A 41 15.09 0.00 25.76
N GLU A 42 14.11 0.07 26.67
CA GLU A 42 14.04 -0.76 27.89
C GLU A 42 14.23 -2.26 27.61
N GLY A 43 13.66 -2.78 26.52
CA GLY A 43 13.76 -4.20 26.14
C GLY A 43 15.08 -4.63 25.48
N HIS A 44 15.96 -3.69 25.11
CA HIS A 44 17.25 -3.98 24.46
C HIS A 44 18.45 -3.45 25.24
N HIS A 45 18.23 -2.66 26.29
CA HIS A 45 19.29 -2.07 27.12
C HIS A 45 20.13 -3.13 27.84
N ASP A 46 19.48 -4.20 28.33
CA ASP A 46 20.13 -5.24 29.16
C ASP A 46 20.65 -6.43 28.33
N ILE A 47 20.73 -6.27 27.00
CA ILE A 47 21.23 -7.30 26.07
C ILE A 47 22.69 -6.97 25.73
N GLY A 48 23.58 -7.97 25.81
CA GLY A 48 24.98 -7.80 25.43
C GLY A 48 25.15 -7.38 23.97
N CYS A 49 26.10 -6.48 23.69
CA CYS A 49 26.44 -5.95 22.38
C CYS A 49 26.64 -7.07 21.35
N THR A 50 27.33 -8.14 21.75
CA THR A 50 27.65 -9.28 20.87
C THR A 50 26.43 -10.12 20.49
N ALA A 51 25.31 -10.04 21.21
CA ALA A 51 24.07 -10.71 20.81
C ALA A 51 23.44 -10.09 19.55
N CYS A 52 23.68 -8.79 19.32
CA CYS A 52 23.22 -8.09 18.13
C CYS A 52 24.35 -7.95 17.10
N HIS A 53 25.49 -7.44 17.54
CA HIS A 53 26.61 -7.07 16.67
C HIS A 53 27.59 -8.20 16.40
N LEU A 54 27.45 -9.36 17.06
CA LEU A 54 28.43 -10.46 17.01
C LEU A 54 29.83 -9.98 17.45
N GLY A 55 30.89 -10.63 16.97
CA GLY A 55 32.27 -10.37 17.39
C GLY A 55 32.72 -11.25 18.56
N ASP A 56 33.89 -10.93 19.12
CA ASP A 56 34.47 -11.64 20.26
C ASP A 56 34.22 -10.87 21.56
N ALA A 57 33.25 -11.32 22.35
CA ALA A 57 32.88 -10.73 23.64
C ALA A 57 34.03 -10.74 24.66
N SER A 58 35.03 -11.61 24.52
CA SER A 58 36.11 -11.78 25.50
C SER A 58 37.35 -10.93 25.20
N ALA A 59 37.49 -10.46 23.96
CA ALA A 59 38.68 -9.74 23.51
C ALA A 59 38.70 -8.28 23.98
N LYS A 60 39.89 -7.82 24.38
CA LYS A 60 40.11 -6.42 24.82
C LYS A 60 40.75 -5.54 23.74
N ASP A 61 41.39 -6.14 22.74
CA ASP A 61 41.93 -5.38 21.62
C ASP A 61 40.87 -5.21 20.52
N LYS A 62 40.92 -4.05 19.87
CA LYS A 62 39.95 -3.65 18.84
C LYS A 62 39.85 -4.66 17.69
N GLN A 63 40.97 -5.22 17.25
CA GLN A 63 40.98 -6.06 16.05
C GLN A 63 40.33 -7.41 16.31
N GLN A 64 40.65 -8.06 17.44
CA GLN A 64 40.05 -9.33 17.83
C GLN A 64 38.58 -9.14 18.23
N ALA A 65 38.27 -8.13 19.04
CA ALA A 65 36.89 -7.84 19.45
C ALA A 65 35.97 -7.60 18.25
N HIS A 66 36.45 -6.89 17.23
CA HIS A 66 35.67 -6.59 16.02
C HIS A 66 35.73 -7.67 14.93
N ALA A 67 36.46 -8.77 15.14
CA ALA A 67 36.54 -9.84 14.16
C ALA A 67 35.14 -10.49 13.98
N GLY A 68 34.55 -10.32 12.80
CA GLY A 68 33.22 -10.86 12.49
C GLY A 68 32.05 -10.03 13.02
N ILE A 69 32.28 -8.78 13.45
CA ILE A 69 31.20 -7.86 13.81
C ILE A 69 30.30 -7.57 12.60
N ILE A 70 29.00 -7.47 12.87
CA ILE A 70 28.00 -6.92 11.98
C ILE A 70 27.70 -5.48 12.43
N PRO A 71 28.07 -4.47 11.63
CA PRO A 71 27.92 -3.07 12.02
C PRO A 71 26.45 -2.62 12.05
N ILE A 72 25.59 -3.23 11.23
CA ILE A 72 24.18 -2.89 11.07
C ILE A 72 23.36 -4.18 11.20
N PRO A 73 23.11 -4.66 12.44
CA PRO A 73 22.40 -5.92 12.66
C PRO A 73 20.88 -5.74 12.53
N GLY A 74 20.22 -6.71 11.91
CA GLY A 74 18.78 -6.71 11.64
C GLY A 74 18.42 -6.68 10.16
N ASN A 75 19.40 -6.70 9.26
CA ASN A 75 19.16 -7.02 7.85
C ASN A 75 18.62 -8.45 7.75
N LEU A 76 17.79 -8.76 6.74
CA LEU A 76 17.26 -10.13 6.60
C LEU A 76 18.36 -11.18 6.39
N SER A 77 19.51 -10.79 5.85
CA SER A 77 20.69 -11.65 5.67
C SER A 77 21.36 -12.05 6.98
N ASP A 78 21.17 -11.28 8.07
CA ASP A 78 21.77 -11.55 9.38
C ASP A 78 20.74 -11.76 10.51
N ALA A 79 19.46 -11.48 10.28
CA ALA A 79 18.41 -11.53 11.28
C ALA A 79 18.31 -12.87 12.01
N SER A 80 18.54 -14.00 11.33
CA SER A 80 18.53 -15.34 11.94
C SER A 80 19.66 -15.56 12.94
N ARG A 81 20.75 -14.79 12.86
CA ARG A 81 21.89 -14.82 13.77
C ARG A 81 21.82 -13.74 14.84
N THR A 82 20.89 -12.78 14.72
CA THR A 82 20.77 -11.62 15.59
C THR A 82 19.34 -11.55 16.18
N CYS A 83 18.42 -10.86 15.50
CA CYS A 83 17.07 -10.57 15.97
C CYS A 83 16.17 -11.81 16.18
N SER A 84 16.35 -12.87 15.39
CA SER A 84 15.50 -14.07 15.40
C SER A 84 16.14 -15.28 16.10
N THR A 85 17.19 -15.04 16.89
CA THR A 85 17.78 -16.06 17.76
C THR A 85 16.79 -16.53 18.84
N SER A 86 17.06 -17.69 19.45
CA SER A 86 16.23 -18.22 20.53
C SER A 86 16.16 -17.25 21.70
N GLY A 87 14.96 -16.96 22.19
CA GLY A 87 14.72 -15.99 23.27
C GLY A 87 14.50 -14.54 22.80
N CYS A 88 14.64 -14.27 21.50
CA CYS A 88 14.39 -12.96 20.89
C CYS A 88 13.08 -12.96 20.07
N HIS A 89 13.15 -12.65 18.78
CA HIS A 89 12.01 -12.57 17.86
C HIS A 89 11.89 -13.81 16.95
N THR A 90 12.09 -15.00 17.52
CA THR A 90 12.16 -16.26 16.77
C THR A 90 10.98 -16.47 15.83
N GLY A 91 11.25 -16.71 14.55
CA GLY A 91 10.26 -16.99 13.50
C GLY A 91 9.63 -15.76 12.86
N ILE A 92 9.89 -14.55 13.37
CA ILE A 92 9.44 -13.32 12.70
C ILE A 92 10.24 -13.06 11.43
N ASP A 93 11.53 -13.40 11.39
CA ASP A 93 12.35 -13.32 10.17
C ASP A 93 11.76 -14.14 9.02
N TYR A 94 11.30 -15.37 9.30
CA TYR A 94 10.61 -16.20 8.32
C TYR A 94 9.36 -15.50 7.78
N ARG A 95 8.54 -14.91 8.65
CA ARG A 95 7.34 -14.18 8.22
C ARG A 95 7.68 -12.98 7.33
N VAL A 96 8.69 -12.20 7.70
CA VAL A 96 9.12 -11.02 6.92
C VAL A 96 9.65 -11.45 5.56
N GLN A 97 10.45 -12.52 5.49
CA GLN A 97 10.94 -13.08 4.24
C GLN A 97 9.83 -13.49 3.26
N HIS A 98 8.68 -13.95 3.78
CA HIS A 98 7.53 -14.39 2.96
C HIS A 98 6.48 -13.29 2.77
N SER A 99 6.65 -12.12 3.38
CA SER A 99 5.72 -10.99 3.26
C SER A 99 5.71 -10.38 1.85
N ILE A 100 4.56 -9.82 1.44
CA ILE A 100 4.41 -9.21 0.11
C ILE A 100 5.38 -8.05 -0.13
N MET A 101 5.76 -7.33 0.93
CA MET A 101 6.75 -6.23 0.86
C MET A 101 8.18 -6.74 0.63
N ASN A 102 8.50 -7.96 1.04
CA ASN A 102 9.80 -8.58 0.73
C ASN A 102 9.78 -9.28 -0.62
N THR A 103 8.73 -10.03 -0.90
CA THR A 103 8.67 -10.86 -2.11
C THR A 103 8.46 -10.02 -3.38
N MET A 104 7.79 -8.87 -3.27
CA MET A 104 7.34 -8.04 -4.40
C MET A 104 6.50 -8.83 -5.42
N SER A 105 5.88 -9.94 -5.01
CA SER A 105 5.29 -10.92 -5.94
C SER A 105 4.34 -10.28 -6.95
N GLY A 106 3.40 -9.45 -6.49
CA GLY A 106 2.43 -8.78 -7.37
C GLY A 106 3.08 -7.80 -8.34
N VAL A 107 4.11 -7.06 -7.91
CA VAL A 107 4.86 -6.13 -8.79
C VAL A 107 5.57 -6.91 -9.89
N ILE A 108 6.23 -8.02 -9.54
CA ILE A 108 6.93 -8.89 -10.49
C ILE A 108 5.94 -9.52 -11.48
N ALA A 109 4.82 -10.05 -10.96
CA ALA A 109 3.78 -10.67 -11.78
C ALA A 109 3.19 -9.70 -12.80
N ILE A 110 2.76 -8.51 -12.36
CA ILE A 110 2.17 -7.52 -13.27
C ILE A 110 3.20 -7.00 -14.27
N ASN A 111 4.44 -6.76 -13.86
CA ASN A 111 5.48 -6.35 -14.79
C ASN A 111 5.71 -7.40 -15.88
N ARG A 112 5.87 -8.68 -15.50
CA ARG A 112 6.01 -9.78 -16.46
C ARG A 112 4.80 -9.93 -17.38
N LEU A 113 3.58 -9.72 -16.87
CA LEU A 113 2.37 -9.70 -17.69
C LEU A 113 2.44 -8.64 -18.81
N VAL A 114 2.87 -7.41 -18.49
CA VAL A 114 2.97 -6.30 -19.45
C VAL A 114 3.98 -6.64 -20.55
N PHE A 115 5.09 -7.27 -20.19
CA PHE A 115 6.16 -7.73 -21.11
C PHE A 115 5.82 -9.04 -21.86
N GLY A 116 4.68 -9.68 -21.56
CA GLY A 116 4.31 -10.96 -22.17
C GLY A 116 5.11 -12.17 -21.65
N GLU A 117 5.77 -12.03 -20.50
CA GLU A 117 6.52 -13.09 -19.82
C GLU A 117 5.61 -13.91 -18.86
N ASN A 118 6.16 -15.01 -18.31
CA ASN A 118 5.43 -15.85 -17.36
C ASN A 118 5.16 -15.10 -16.04
N HIS A 119 3.88 -14.88 -15.73
CA HIS A 119 3.42 -14.10 -14.59
C HIS A 119 2.55 -14.92 -13.61
N HIS A 120 2.43 -16.24 -13.80
CA HIS A 120 1.61 -17.08 -12.92
C HIS A 120 2.39 -17.61 -11.72
N GLY A 121 1.79 -17.51 -10.53
CA GLY A 121 2.34 -18.01 -9.27
C GLY A 121 2.85 -16.89 -8.36
N THR A 122 3.69 -17.27 -7.41
CA THR A 122 4.33 -16.36 -6.46
C THR A 122 5.80 -16.17 -6.81
N PHE A 123 6.31 -14.96 -6.68
CA PHE A 123 7.70 -14.59 -6.99
C PHE A 123 8.41 -14.04 -5.77
N ILE A 124 9.75 -13.96 -5.82
CA ILE A 124 10.59 -13.33 -4.80
C ILE A 124 11.59 -12.42 -5.51
N ALA A 125 11.73 -11.18 -5.05
CA ALA A 125 12.61 -10.16 -5.64
C ALA A 125 14.06 -10.65 -5.85
N ASP A 126 14.62 -11.37 -4.87
CA ASP A 126 15.99 -11.90 -4.94
C ASP A 126 16.20 -12.92 -6.08
N SER A 127 15.12 -13.46 -6.64
CA SER A 127 15.14 -14.43 -7.75
C SER A 127 14.92 -13.80 -9.12
N LEU A 128 14.89 -12.47 -9.23
CA LEU A 128 14.83 -11.78 -10.51
C LEU A 128 16.00 -12.21 -11.41
N THR A 129 15.73 -12.46 -12.68
CA THR A 129 16.71 -12.91 -13.66
C THR A 129 17.28 -11.73 -14.46
N GLN A 130 17.53 -11.94 -15.76
CA GLN A 130 17.99 -10.96 -16.73
C GLN A 130 17.07 -10.98 -17.97
N SER A 131 15.79 -11.29 -17.79
CA SER A 131 14.78 -11.09 -18.83
C SER A 131 14.48 -9.59 -19.00
N PRO A 132 13.89 -9.14 -20.13
CA PRO A 132 13.44 -7.76 -20.29
C PRO A 132 12.64 -7.24 -19.09
N ALA A 133 11.63 -8.00 -18.63
CA ALA A 133 10.81 -7.60 -17.49
C ALA A 133 11.60 -7.59 -16.17
N ASP A 134 12.44 -8.60 -15.92
CA ASP A 134 13.20 -8.65 -14.68
C ASP A 134 14.24 -7.54 -14.60
N ASN A 135 14.87 -7.17 -15.74
CA ASN A 135 15.76 -6.02 -15.80
C ASN A 135 15.01 -4.70 -15.67
N HIS A 136 13.80 -4.57 -16.21
CA HIS A 136 12.93 -3.42 -15.92
C HIS A 136 12.65 -3.27 -14.43
N ASN A 137 12.35 -4.36 -13.74
CA ASN A 137 12.20 -4.35 -12.27
C ASN A 137 13.51 -3.99 -11.56
N ARG A 138 14.66 -4.53 -11.98
CA ARG A 138 15.97 -4.23 -11.39
C ARG A 138 16.37 -2.76 -11.59
N ASP A 139 15.99 -2.13 -12.68
CA ASP A 139 16.33 -0.73 -12.96
C ASP A 139 15.47 0.26 -12.17
N LEU A 140 14.19 -0.07 -11.92
CA LEU A 140 13.21 0.91 -11.44
C LEU A 140 12.56 0.57 -10.09
N CYS A 141 12.36 -0.72 -9.79
CA CYS A 141 11.45 -1.17 -8.73
C CYS A 141 12.14 -1.92 -7.59
N ALA A 142 13.22 -2.64 -7.87
CA ALA A 142 13.83 -3.60 -6.94
C ALA A 142 14.61 -2.94 -5.78
N SER A 143 14.55 -1.63 -5.60
CA SER A 143 15.10 -0.95 -4.41
C SER A 143 14.18 -1.00 -3.20
N CYS A 144 12.89 -1.31 -3.39
CA CYS A 144 11.87 -1.14 -2.37
C CYS A 144 11.55 -2.41 -1.56
N HIS A 145 12.07 -3.58 -1.95
CA HIS A 145 11.84 -4.80 -1.16
C HIS A 145 12.55 -4.75 0.19
N LEU A 146 11.92 -5.30 1.23
CA LEU A 146 12.49 -5.28 2.59
C LEU A 146 13.84 -5.99 2.72
N GLY A 147 14.13 -6.94 1.84
CA GLY A 147 15.38 -7.70 1.79
C GLY A 147 16.59 -6.92 1.27
N ALA A 148 16.39 -5.74 0.66
CA ALA A 148 17.49 -4.88 0.26
C ALA A 148 18.36 -4.54 1.48
N GLU A 149 19.66 -4.77 1.41
CA GLU A 149 20.54 -4.57 2.56
C GLU A 149 20.76 -3.09 2.84
N LYS A 150 20.57 -2.70 4.10
CA LYS A 150 21.01 -1.39 4.61
C LYS A 150 22.50 -1.45 4.91
N LYS A 151 23.29 -0.83 4.03
CA LYS A 151 24.76 -0.76 4.14
C LYS A 151 25.27 0.50 4.84
N GLU A 152 24.44 1.54 4.89
CA GLU A 152 24.81 2.85 5.44
C GLU A 152 24.12 3.13 6.78
N LEU A 153 24.91 3.67 7.72
CA LEU A 153 24.41 4.16 9.00
C LEU A 153 23.59 5.44 8.81
N GLY A 154 22.42 5.50 9.42
CA GLY A 154 21.61 6.71 9.39
C GLY A 154 20.13 6.43 9.63
N PRO A 155 19.36 7.50 9.86
CA PRO A 155 17.92 7.40 10.08
C PRO A 155 17.20 6.83 8.87
N ILE A 156 16.01 6.28 9.12
CA ILE A 156 15.05 6.02 8.05
C ILE A 156 14.45 7.36 7.62
N GLN A 157 14.56 7.67 6.33
CA GLN A 157 14.18 8.95 5.72
C GLN A 157 13.67 8.70 4.29
N GLN A 158 13.39 9.76 3.53
CA GLN A 158 12.74 9.66 2.21
C GLN A 158 13.49 8.80 1.19
N GLU A 159 14.82 8.70 1.33
CA GLU A 159 15.66 7.89 0.45
C GLU A 159 16.17 6.60 1.08
N SER A 160 15.95 6.38 2.38
CA SER A 160 16.36 5.14 3.04
C SER A 160 15.38 4.03 2.70
N ARG A 161 15.88 2.91 2.19
CA ARG A 161 15.09 1.73 1.80
C ARG A 161 15.74 0.45 2.29
N GLY A 162 14.95 -0.61 2.41
CA GLY A 162 15.43 -1.90 2.88
C GLY A 162 15.89 -1.90 4.34
N GLY A 163 16.64 -2.94 4.71
CA GLY A 163 17.18 -3.12 6.05
C GLY A 163 16.46 -4.20 6.87
N GLY A 164 15.54 -4.97 6.28
CA GLY A 164 14.78 -6.00 6.99
C GLY A 164 14.06 -5.45 8.22
N CYS A 165 14.44 -5.92 9.40
CA CYS A 165 13.90 -5.45 10.68
C CYS A 165 14.16 -3.95 10.91
N LEU A 166 15.31 -3.45 10.44
CA LEU A 166 15.73 -2.07 10.62
C LEU A 166 14.92 -1.09 9.77
N ALA A 167 14.30 -1.55 8.68
CA ALA A 167 13.45 -0.71 7.83
C ALA A 167 12.33 -0.03 8.64
N CYS A 168 11.84 -0.72 9.69
CA CYS A 168 10.73 -0.24 10.51
C CYS A 168 11.13 0.08 11.95
N HIS A 169 12.11 -0.62 12.52
CA HIS A 169 12.39 -0.50 13.97
C HIS A 169 13.53 0.46 14.31
N LEU A 170 14.37 0.84 13.34
CA LEU A 170 15.54 1.69 13.56
C LEU A 170 15.16 3.17 13.70
N ASN A 171 15.38 3.71 14.89
CA ASN A 171 15.00 5.08 15.23
C ASN A 171 16.20 5.89 15.73
N TYR A 172 16.33 7.11 15.21
CA TYR A 172 17.31 8.10 15.64
C TYR A 172 16.60 9.31 16.26
N THR A 173 17.14 9.87 17.34
CA THR A 173 16.63 11.13 17.89
C THR A 173 17.06 12.30 17.01
N LYS A 174 16.15 13.26 16.72
CA LYS A 174 16.41 14.44 15.88
C LYS A 174 17.69 15.22 16.24
N ALA A 175 18.05 15.29 17.52
CA ALA A 175 19.27 15.98 17.97
C ALA A 175 20.59 15.28 17.58
N LYS A 176 20.52 14.05 17.05
CA LYS A 176 21.67 13.16 16.81
C LYS A 176 21.56 12.44 15.45
N SER A 177 20.82 13.00 14.49
CA SER A 177 20.76 12.50 13.11
C SER A 177 22.17 12.42 12.49
N SER A 178 22.31 11.60 11.46
CA SER A 178 23.56 11.09 10.84
C SER A 178 24.65 12.13 10.54
N GLU A 179 24.33 13.43 10.42
CA GLU A 179 25.35 14.48 10.34
C GLU A 179 26.29 14.51 11.55
N HIS A 180 25.88 14.00 12.72
CA HIS A 180 26.74 13.84 13.89
C HIS A 180 27.51 12.50 13.91
N PHE A 181 27.01 11.45 13.25
CA PHE A 181 27.61 10.12 13.24
C PHE A 181 28.62 9.92 12.10
N ALA A 182 28.30 10.37 10.89
CA ALA A 182 29.15 10.19 9.71
C ALA A 182 30.34 11.17 9.69
N LYS A 183 30.18 12.40 10.19
CA LYS A 183 31.23 13.44 10.13
C LYS A 183 32.27 13.40 11.27
N LYS A 184 32.15 12.52 12.29
CA LYS A 184 33.05 12.55 13.46
C LYS A 184 33.75 11.25 13.85
N ILE A 185 33.42 10.10 13.27
CA ILE A 185 34.16 8.87 13.56
C ILE A 185 35.61 8.93 13.01
N ASP A 186 35.86 9.75 11.99
CA ASP A 186 37.19 9.79 11.33
C ASP A 186 38.11 10.92 11.83
N ALA A 187 37.58 12.06 12.28
CA ALA A 187 38.44 13.21 12.61
C ALA A 187 39.21 13.08 13.94
N ASN A 188 38.67 12.36 14.94
CA ASN A 188 39.24 12.34 16.31
C ASN A 188 39.33 10.95 16.97
N LYS A 189 39.06 9.85 16.25
CA LYS A 189 39.04 8.48 16.83
C LYS A 189 38.13 8.31 18.06
N GLN A 190 37.13 9.17 18.25
CA GLN A 190 36.20 9.07 19.38
C GLN A 190 35.02 8.17 19.04
N VAL A 191 34.74 7.21 19.93
CA VAL A 191 33.57 6.35 19.88
C VAL A 191 32.32 7.20 20.16
N SER A 192 31.27 7.03 19.36
CA SER A 192 29.99 7.70 19.63
C SER A 192 29.40 7.20 20.95
N LYS A 193 29.04 8.11 21.86
CA LYS A 193 28.34 7.79 23.12
C LYS A 193 26.82 7.60 22.95
N PHE A 194 26.35 7.56 21.72
CA PHE A 194 24.93 7.35 21.41
C PHE A 194 24.76 6.08 20.58
N HIS A 195 23.73 5.33 20.91
CA HIS A 195 23.25 4.17 20.17
C HIS A 195 21.85 4.47 19.64
N PRO A 196 21.53 4.17 18.36
CA PRO A 196 20.17 4.31 17.85
C PRO A 196 19.21 3.32 18.54
N THR A 197 17.96 3.70 18.70
CA THR A 197 16.95 2.83 19.32
C THR A 197 16.40 1.82 18.32
N ILE A 198 16.21 0.57 18.75
CA ILE A 198 15.32 -0.40 18.08
C ILE A 198 14.02 -0.44 18.88
N SER A 199 12.90 -0.01 18.27
CA SER A 199 11.66 0.21 19.01
C SER A 199 10.39 0.00 18.17
N LEU A 200 9.24 0.05 18.84
CA LEU A 200 7.92 0.05 18.19
C LEU A 200 7.43 1.44 17.75
N GLN A 201 8.30 2.46 17.78
CA GLN A 201 8.03 3.81 17.26
C GLN A 201 8.19 3.84 15.73
N VAL A 202 7.29 3.15 15.04
CA VAL A 202 7.28 3.08 13.57
C VAL A 202 6.39 4.21 13.03
N SER A 203 6.99 5.37 12.77
CA SER A 203 6.32 6.53 12.15
C SER A 203 6.05 6.31 10.65
N ASN A 204 5.28 7.21 10.02
CA ASN A 204 5.04 7.20 8.58
C ASN A 204 6.33 7.31 7.74
N ASP A 205 7.39 7.92 8.29
CA ASP A 205 8.71 8.03 7.62
C ASP A 205 9.28 6.65 7.27
N HIS A 206 9.00 5.63 8.08
CA HIS A 206 9.45 4.26 7.86
C HIS A 206 8.76 3.59 6.67
N CYS A 207 7.59 4.10 6.27
CA CYS A 207 6.87 3.63 5.09
C CYS A 207 7.25 4.46 3.85
N PHE A 208 7.55 5.75 4.06
CA PHE A 208 7.71 6.75 3.02
C PHE A 208 8.78 6.41 1.97
N GLY A 209 9.93 5.88 2.40
CA GLY A 209 11.06 5.59 1.51
C GLY A 209 10.72 4.68 0.33
N CYS A 210 9.78 3.74 0.55
CA CYS A 210 9.28 2.82 -0.46
C CYS A 210 7.90 3.25 -1.02
N HIS A 211 6.99 3.69 -0.15
CA HIS A 211 5.59 3.97 -0.51
C HIS A 211 5.33 5.39 -1.05
N SER A 212 6.36 6.22 -1.25
CA SER A 212 6.27 7.55 -1.91
C SER A 212 6.49 7.53 -3.43
N ARG A 213 6.83 6.37 -4.02
CA ARG A 213 7.07 6.19 -5.46
C ARG A 213 5.87 5.51 -6.12
N SER A 214 6.05 4.39 -6.82
CA SER A 214 5.04 3.62 -7.58
C SER A 214 3.56 3.99 -7.31
N GLY A 215 2.96 3.53 -6.20
CA GLY A 215 1.55 3.79 -5.87
C GLY A 215 1.26 5.15 -5.20
N ARG A 216 2.30 5.95 -4.89
CA ARG A 216 2.25 7.25 -4.19
C ARG A 216 1.40 7.20 -2.92
N ILE A 217 1.42 6.07 -2.21
CA ILE A 217 0.55 5.81 -1.05
C ILE A 217 0.84 6.78 0.08
N SER A 218 2.12 6.93 0.46
CA SER A 218 2.51 7.82 1.56
C SER A 218 2.19 9.28 1.24
N THR A 219 2.46 9.72 0.01
CA THR A 219 2.18 11.10 -0.39
C THR A 219 0.69 11.35 -0.53
N SER A 220 -0.09 10.41 -1.05
CA SER A 220 -1.55 10.54 -1.17
C SER A 220 -2.25 10.56 0.19
N TYR A 221 -1.78 9.74 1.14
CA TYR A 221 -2.27 9.75 2.54
C TYR A 221 -2.09 11.12 3.18
N GLU A 222 -0.95 11.76 2.93
CA GLU A 222 -0.62 13.11 3.37
C GLU A 222 -1.25 14.24 2.52
N GLY A 223 -1.95 13.91 1.43
CA GLY A 223 -2.64 14.85 0.55
C GLY A 223 -1.80 15.45 -0.59
N TRP A 224 -0.62 14.91 -0.85
CA TRP A 224 0.33 15.39 -1.86
C TRP A 224 0.27 14.55 -3.14
N HIS A 225 0.06 15.19 -4.28
CA HIS A 225 0.08 14.58 -5.61
C HIS A 225 1.30 15.03 -6.40
N GLU A 226 1.99 14.07 -7.02
CA GLU A 226 3.20 14.31 -7.80
C GLU A 226 2.90 15.17 -9.04
N THR A 227 3.83 16.05 -9.41
CA THR A 227 3.71 16.90 -10.59
C THR A 227 4.85 16.63 -11.56
N ARG A 228 4.75 17.22 -12.76
CA ARG A 228 5.83 17.23 -13.75
C ARG A 228 6.73 18.45 -13.67
N LEU A 229 6.60 19.24 -12.60
CA LEU A 229 7.44 20.42 -12.44
C LEU A 229 8.83 19.97 -12.02
N GLU A 230 9.83 20.52 -12.69
CA GLU A 230 11.18 20.52 -12.17
C GLU A 230 11.26 21.43 -10.94
N LYS A 231 12.22 21.16 -10.07
CA LYS A 231 12.47 21.92 -8.85
C LYS A 231 12.55 23.43 -9.08
N GLU A 232 13.21 23.85 -10.16
CA GLU A 232 13.40 25.26 -10.53
C GLU A 232 12.09 25.95 -10.96
N ALA A 233 11.11 25.16 -11.41
CA ALA A 233 9.80 25.62 -11.83
C ALA A 233 8.73 25.53 -10.72
N MET A 234 9.09 25.03 -9.53
CA MET A 234 8.16 24.91 -8.41
C MET A 234 7.72 26.30 -7.93
N PRO A 235 6.40 26.59 -7.89
CA PRO A 235 5.91 27.83 -7.32
C PRO A 235 6.26 27.95 -5.84
N ASP A 236 6.75 29.12 -5.42
CA ASP A 236 6.99 29.45 -4.01
C ASP A 236 5.67 29.78 -3.29
N THR A 237 4.85 28.74 -3.11
CA THR A 237 3.58 28.80 -2.40
C THR A 237 3.50 27.64 -1.42
N GLY A 238 2.78 27.79 -0.31
CA GLY A 238 2.58 26.71 0.66
C GLY A 238 1.81 25.49 0.14
N SER A 239 1.35 25.51 -1.12
CA SER A 239 0.60 24.42 -1.77
C SER A 239 1.49 23.44 -2.52
N TYR A 240 2.81 23.62 -2.49
CA TYR A 240 3.77 22.71 -3.11
C TYR A 240 4.79 22.19 -2.09
N ARG A 241 5.32 20.99 -2.35
CA ARG A 241 6.33 20.32 -1.55
C ARG A 241 7.41 19.74 -2.45
N LEU A 242 8.67 20.02 -2.13
CA LEU A 242 9.83 19.39 -2.74
C LEU A 242 10.28 18.21 -1.87
N LEU A 243 10.53 17.05 -2.49
CA LEU A 243 11.14 15.89 -1.83
C LEU A 243 12.67 15.91 -1.96
N ASP A 244 13.35 15.05 -1.18
CA ASP A 244 14.82 14.97 -1.17
C ASP A 244 15.37 14.55 -2.55
N ASP A 245 14.60 13.75 -3.29
CA ASP A 245 14.90 13.31 -4.66
C ASP A 245 14.42 14.29 -5.75
N GLU A 246 14.22 15.55 -5.36
CA GLU A 246 13.87 16.70 -6.20
C GLU A 246 12.49 16.64 -6.89
N ARG A 247 11.69 15.60 -6.65
CA ARG A 247 10.31 15.53 -7.15
C ARG A 247 9.43 16.60 -6.50
N VAL A 248 8.64 17.28 -7.33
CA VAL A 248 7.73 18.35 -6.90
C VAL A 248 6.30 17.82 -6.79
N PHE A 249 5.68 18.05 -5.63
CA PHE A 249 4.30 17.67 -5.32
C PHE A 249 3.43 18.91 -5.11
N ARG A 250 2.14 18.80 -5.41
CA ARG A 250 1.11 19.79 -5.09
C ARG A 250 0.09 19.21 -4.12
N TYR A 251 -0.43 20.04 -3.23
CA TYR A 251 -1.50 19.62 -2.32
C TYR A 251 -2.82 19.45 -3.07
N VAL A 252 -3.60 18.42 -2.72
CA VAL A 252 -4.95 18.15 -3.21
C VAL A 252 -5.93 18.11 -2.05
N ALA A 253 -5.91 17.01 -1.30
CA ALA A 253 -6.67 16.80 -0.07
C ALA A 253 -6.12 15.55 0.62
N GLU A 254 -5.80 15.65 1.91
CA GLU A 254 -5.30 14.52 2.69
C GLU A 254 -6.40 13.55 3.12
N ASP A 255 -5.99 12.33 3.52
CA ASP A 255 -6.90 11.34 4.11
C ASP A 255 -7.40 11.82 5.48
N ILE A 256 -8.69 11.59 5.78
CA ILE A 256 -9.27 11.97 7.07
C ILE A 256 -8.58 11.30 8.27
N HIS A 257 -8.04 10.09 8.09
CA HIS A 257 -7.31 9.40 9.14
C HIS A 257 -5.95 10.07 9.37
N HIS A 258 -5.26 10.47 8.30
CA HIS A 258 -4.03 11.25 8.38
C HIS A 258 -4.28 12.60 9.05
N ALA A 259 -5.31 13.33 8.63
CA ALA A 259 -5.71 14.62 9.21
C ALA A 259 -6.02 14.52 10.71
N LYS A 260 -6.46 13.34 11.18
CA LYS A 260 -6.70 13.05 12.60
C LYS A 260 -5.46 12.59 13.36
N GLY A 261 -4.32 12.44 12.68
CA GLY A 261 -3.03 12.08 13.24
C GLY A 261 -2.74 10.58 13.31
N LEU A 262 -3.51 9.74 12.61
CA LEU A 262 -3.24 8.30 12.54
C LEU A 262 -2.02 8.00 11.66
N ALA A 263 -1.23 7.03 12.08
CA ALA A 263 -0.08 6.52 11.34
C ALA A 263 -0.46 5.31 10.49
N CYS A 264 0.36 4.95 9.50
CA CYS A 264 0.16 3.77 8.66
C CYS A 264 -0.07 2.50 9.50
N ILE A 265 0.70 2.35 10.59
CA ILE A 265 0.61 1.20 11.49
C ILE A 265 -0.66 1.17 12.34
N ASP A 266 -1.45 2.25 12.42
CA ASP A 266 -2.73 2.21 13.15
C ASP A 266 -3.74 1.30 12.46
N CYS A 267 -3.69 1.24 11.13
CA CYS A 267 -4.43 0.28 10.31
C CYS A 267 -3.58 -0.97 10.05
N HIS A 268 -2.34 -0.84 9.60
CA HIS A 268 -1.52 -1.98 9.19
C HIS A 268 -0.84 -2.67 10.38
N GLY A 269 -1.36 -3.84 10.76
CA GLY A 269 -0.90 -4.62 11.91
C GLY A 269 0.35 -5.46 11.65
N SER A 270 0.87 -6.13 12.70
CA SER A 270 2.07 -6.97 12.61
C SER A 270 1.95 -8.12 11.60
N LEU A 271 0.76 -8.70 11.45
CA LEU A 271 0.49 -9.77 10.47
C LEU A 271 0.48 -9.27 9.02
N GLU A 272 0.30 -7.97 8.80
CA GLU A 272 0.36 -7.37 7.46
C GLU A 272 1.78 -6.86 7.18
N VAL A 273 2.35 -6.07 8.11
CA VAL A 273 3.66 -5.43 7.87
C VAL A 273 4.85 -6.38 8.01
N MET A 274 4.76 -7.38 8.88
CA MET A 274 5.81 -8.42 9.00
C MET A 274 5.40 -9.74 8.34
N GLY A 275 4.23 -9.80 7.70
CA GLY A 275 3.65 -11.01 7.12
C GLY A 275 3.00 -11.95 8.14
N ASP A 276 2.18 -12.86 7.64
CA ASP A 276 1.47 -13.90 8.40
C ASP A 276 2.15 -15.28 8.30
N GLY A 277 3.30 -15.35 7.61
CA GLY A 277 4.04 -16.58 7.34
C GLY A 277 3.59 -17.31 6.07
N GLN A 278 2.63 -16.77 5.33
CA GLN A 278 2.22 -17.28 4.02
C GLN A 278 2.75 -16.37 2.91
N THR A 279 3.11 -16.98 1.78
CA THR A 279 3.42 -16.23 0.56
C THR A 279 2.13 -15.92 -0.17
N HIS A 280 1.91 -14.64 -0.42
CA HIS A 280 0.75 -14.14 -1.18
C HIS A 280 1.18 -13.71 -2.57
N ALA A 281 0.33 -13.91 -3.58
CA ALA A 281 0.60 -13.46 -4.94
C ALA A 281 0.40 -11.95 -5.06
N PHE A 282 -0.65 -11.42 -4.41
CA PHE A 282 -1.03 -10.01 -4.46
C PHE A 282 -1.34 -9.44 -3.06
N GLN A 283 -1.25 -8.12 -2.91
CA GLN A 283 -1.42 -7.44 -1.62
C GLN A 283 -2.80 -7.66 -0.98
N GLN A 284 -3.86 -7.82 -1.79
CA GLN A 284 -5.25 -7.97 -1.35
C GLN A 284 -5.49 -9.32 -0.64
N GLU A 285 -4.58 -10.29 -0.84
CA GLU A 285 -4.59 -11.58 -0.15
C GLU A 285 -3.95 -11.46 1.24
N ALA A 286 -2.92 -10.60 1.37
CA ALA A 286 -2.21 -10.31 2.61
C ALA A 286 -2.92 -9.27 3.50
N GLU A 287 -3.85 -8.49 2.93
CA GLU A 287 -4.64 -7.48 3.65
C GLU A 287 -5.61 -8.13 4.64
N LEU A 288 -5.54 -7.70 5.90
CA LEU A 288 -6.36 -8.17 6.99
C LEU A 288 -7.30 -7.09 7.51
N SER A 289 -6.80 -5.86 7.65
CA SER A 289 -7.51 -4.75 8.28
C SER A 289 -8.54 -4.17 7.32
N GLN A 290 -9.79 -4.09 7.74
CA GLN A 290 -10.90 -3.61 6.93
C GLN A 290 -11.58 -2.40 7.58
N CYS A 291 -12.21 -1.53 6.77
CA CYS A 291 -12.93 -0.36 7.27
C CYS A 291 -13.96 -0.74 8.36
N VAL A 292 -14.63 -1.88 8.15
CA VAL A 292 -15.66 -2.41 9.06
C VAL A 292 -15.10 -2.86 10.40
N ASP A 293 -13.80 -3.11 10.52
CA ASP A 293 -13.19 -3.53 11.79
C ASP A 293 -13.10 -2.38 12.81
N CYS A 294 -13.23 -1.12 12.35
CA CYS A 294 -13.27 0.09 13.19
C CYS A 294 -14.59 0.85 13.05
N HIS A 295 -15.22 0.80 11.88
CA HIS A 295 -16.51 1.45 11.63
C HIS A 295 -17.64 0.45 11.66
N PHE A 296 -18.19 0.24 12.85
CA PHE A 296 -19.22 -0.77 13.07
C PHE A 296 -20.30 -0.39 14.07
N ALA A 297 -21.46 -1.02 13.91
CA ALA A 297 -22.47 -1.09 14.96
C ALA A 297 -22.01 -2.06 16.05
N GLN A 298 -22.01 -1.62 17.31
CA GLN A 298 -21.44 -2.37 18.44
C GLN A 298 -22.04 -3.76 18.66
N ALA A 299 -23.32 -3.96 18.31
CA ALA A 299 -24.01 -5.25 18.44
C ALA A 299 -23.39 -6.37 17.57
N ASN A 300 -22.56 -6.03 16.58
CA ASN A 300 -22.16 -6.94 15.51
C ASN A 300 -20.68 -7.36 15.55
N HIS A 301 -19.91 -6.99 16.59
CA HIS A 301 -18.46 -7.20 16.59
C HIS A 301 -17.95 -8.22 17.60
N ARG A 302 -16.99 -9.04 17.15
CA ARG A 302 -16.30 -10.02 17.98
C ARG A 302 -15.26 -9.30 18.82
N THR A 303 -15.27 -9.56 20.13
CA THR A 303 -14.28 -9.00 21.04
C THR A 303 -13.74 -10.06 21.98
N LYS A 304 -12.49 -9.89 22.41
CA LYS A 304 -11.80 -10.79 23.34
C LYS A 304 -11.23 -10.01 24.53
N PRO A 305 -11.23 -10.59 25.75
CA PRO A 305 -10.43 -10.05 26.83
C PRO A 305 -8.93 -10.22 26.53
N TYR A 306 -8.09 -9.40 27.16
CA TYR A 306 -6.63 -9.41 26.95
C TYR A 306 -6.01 -10.81 27.03
N ASP A 307 -6.36 -11.60 28.06
CA ASP A 307 -5.74 -12.91 28.29
C ASP A 307 -5.99 -13.93 27.17
N SER A 308 -7.09 -13.75 26.41
CA SER A 308 -7.49 -14.61 25.29
C SER A 308 -6.93 -14.15 23.93
N LEU A 309 -6.16 -13.06 23.88
CA LEU A 309 -5.51 -12.60 22.67
C LEU A 309 -4.31 -13.49 22.30
N GLN A 310 -3.96 -13.46 21.02
CA GLN A 310 -2.74 -14.10 20.51
C GLN A 310 -1.49 -13.55 21.20
N TYR A 311 -0.44 -14.39 21.30
CA TYR A 311 0.79 -14.06 22.01
C TYR A 311 1.46 -12.76 21.51
N ASP A 312 1.62 -12.62 20.19
CA ASP A 312 2.20 -11.42 19.57
C ASP A 312 1.40 -10.16 19.91
N THR A 313 0.07 -10.24 19.83
CA THR A 313 -0.85 -9.15 20.17
C THR A 313 -0.67 -8.72 21.62
N LYS A 314 -0.65 -9.68 22.56
CA LYS A 314 -0.42 -9.40 23.99
C LYS A 314 0.93 -8.73 24.23
N THR A 315 1.96 -9.20 23.51
CA THR A 315 3.32 -8.69 23.60
C THR A 315 3.39 -7.25 23.10
N ILE A 316 2.79 -6.94 21.95
CA ILE A 316 2.74 -5.58 21.39
C ILE A 316 1.98 -4.63 22.32
N ILE A 317 0.81 -5.04 22.84
CA ILE A 317 0.01 -4.24 23.80
C ILE A 317 0.85 -3.91 25.05
N ARG A 318 1.54 -4.91 25.61
CA ARG A 318 2.43 -4.74 26.77
C ARG A 318 3.60 -3.80 26.47
N LEU A 319 4.29 -3.99 25.36
CA LEU A 319 5.43 -3.15 24.96
C LEU A 319 5.01 -1.71 24.67
N ARG A 320 3.77 -1.49 24.23
CA ARG A 320 3.18 -0.15 24.06
C ARG A 320 2.57 0.41 25.34
N GLN A 321 2.63 -0.32 26.45
CA GLN A 321 2.09 0.09 27.76
C GLN A 321 0.62 0.52 27.70
N LEU A 322 -0.15 -0.11 26.80
CA LEU A 322 -1.58 0.17 26.70
C LEU A 322 -2.29 -0.44 27.91
N ASP A 323 -3.02 0.38 28.65
CA ASP A 323 -3.90 -0.09 29.72
C ASP A 323 -4.92 -1.08 29.17
N THR A 324 -5.09 -2.22 29.85
CA THR A 324 -5.96 -3.32 29.45
C THR A 324 -7.15 -3.51 30.39
N GLN A 325 -7.21 -2.77 31.51
CA GLN A 325 -8.27 -2.95 32.49
C GLN A 325 -9.64 -2.62 31.91
N ASN A 326 -10.62 -3.49 32.18
CA ASN A 326 -12.02 -3.35 31.71
C ASN A 326 -12.20 -3.21 30.19
N LYS A 327 -11.21 -3.62 29.39
CA LYS A 327 -11.25 -3.53 27.93
C LYS A 327 -11.46 -4.88 27.28
N ARG A 328 -12.22 -4.87 26.19
CA ARG A 328 -12.33 -6.00 25.26
C ARG A 328 -11.84 -5.59 23.90
N PHE A 329 -10.77 -6.21 23.42
CA PHE A 329 -10.14 -5.88 22.15
C PHE A 329 -10.95 -6.45 20.98
N VAL A 330 -11.02 -5.71 19.88
CA VAL A 330 -11.76 -6.11 18.68
C VAL A 330 -10.97 -7.17 17.92
N GLN A 331 -11.68 -8.21 17.48
CA GLN A 331 -11.18 -9.15 16.48
C GLN A 331 -11.74 -8.72 15.12
N GLY A 332 -10.86 -8.44 14.16
CA GLY A 332 -11.24 -8.07 12.81
C GLY A 332 -11.97 -9.19 12.08
N ILE A 333 -12.64 -8.85 10.98
CA ILE A 333 -13.50 -9.77 10.22
C ILE A 333 -12.72 -10.92 9.59
N ARG A 334 -11.41 -10.74 9.33
CA ARG A 334 -10.47 -11.77 8.86
C ARG A 334 -9.80 -12.56 10.00
N GLY A 335 -10.21 -12.33 11.24
CA GLY A 335 -9.84 -13.14 12.41
C GLY A 335 -8.64 -12.64 13.22
N GLN A 336 -7.94 -11.61 12.75
CA GLN A 336 -6.82 -10.98 13.45
C GLN A 336 -7.28 -10.19 14.68
N ASP A 337 -6.47 -10.21 15.74
CA ASP A 337 -6.72 -9.38 16.93
C ASP A 337 -6.16 -7.97 16.70
N LEU A 338 -6.97 -6.92 16.89
CA LEU A 338 -6.52 -5.55 16.78
C LEU A 338 -5.84 -5.10 18.07
N THR A 339 -4.61 -4.60 17.95
CA THR A 339 -3.78 -4.21 19.11
C THR A 339 -4.20 -2.90 19.76
N ASN A 340 -4.95 -2.06 19.04
CA ASN A 340 -5.28 -0.70 19.47
C ASN A 340 -6.76 -0.35 19.36
N VAL A 341 -7.63 -1.33 19.11
CA VAL A 341 -9.09 -1.13 19.02
C VAL A 341 -9.78 -1.96 20.09
N TYR A 342 -10.58 -1.31 20.92
CA TYR A 342 -11.25 -1.96 22.06
C TYR A 342 -12.60 -1.35 22.38
N ILE A 343 -13.43 -2.12 23.08
CA ILE A 343 -14.67 -1.67 23.71
C ILE A 343 -14.43 -1.46 25.20
N GLU A 344 -14.86 -0.31 25.70
CA GLU A 344 -14.85 0.09 27.11
C GLU A 344 -16.17 0.83 27.39
N ASN A 345 -16.88 0.46 28.47
CA ASN A 345 -18.16 1.08 28.85
C ASN A 345 -19.19 1.17 27.71
N ASN A 346 -19.34 0.10 26.90
CA ASN A 346 -20.18 0.07 25.69
C ASN A 346 -19.86 1.19 24.68
N HIS A 347 -18.59 1.59 24.57
CA HIS A 347 -18.11 2.50 23.53
C HIS A 347 -16.86 1.91 22.88
N ALA A 348 -16.79 2.01 21.55
CA ALA A 348 -15.65 1.54 20.78
C ALA A 348 -14.63 2.67 20.62
N TYR A 349 -13.37 2.36 20.87
CA TYR A 349 -12.27 3.29 20.78
C TYR A 349 -11.11 2.70 19.98
N LEU A 350 -10.39 3.59 19.29
CA LEU A 350 -9.06 3.33 18.76
C LEU A 350 -8.06 4.19 19.54
N VAL A 351 -6.88 3.67 19.85
CA VAL A 351 -5.76 4.46 20.38
C VAL A 351 -4.65 4.53 19.34
N GLY A 352 -4.18 5.73 19.01
CA GLY A 352 -3.08 5.89 18.07
C GLY A 352 -1.78 5.29 18.62
N LYS A 353 -1.09 4.47 17.81
CA LYS A 353 0.09 3.69 18.24
C LYS A 353 1.34 4.57 18.43
N ILE A 354 1.38 5.73 17.79
CA ILE A 354 2.48 6.71 17.90
C ILE A 354 2.07 7.89 18.80
N ASN A 355 0.92 8.51 18.53
CA ASN A 355 0.49 9.72 19.24
C ASN A 355 -0.24 9.45 20.57
N GLN A 356 -0.59 8.19 20.86
CA GLN A 356 -1.33 7.74 22.06
C GLN A 356 -2.71 8.39 22.25
N GLN A 357 -3.21 9.12 21.26
CA GLN A 357 -4.51 9.77 21.32
C GLN A 357 -5.62 8.72 21.27
N LYS A 358 -6.64 8.89 22.11
CA LYS A 358 -7.85 8.05 22.11
C LYS A 358 -8.91 8.65 21.20
N TYR A 359 -9.40 7.86 20.26
CA TYR A 359 -10.41 8.23 19.27
C TYR A 359 -11.69 7.45 19.51
N SER A 360 -12.83 8.14 19.53
CA SER A 360 -14.13 7.49 19.52
C SER A 360 -14.45 6.99 18.11
N LEU A 361 -14.85 5.72 18.02
CA LEU A 361 -15.25 5.12 16.75
C LEU A 361 -16.75 5.30 16.52
N SER A 362 -17.11 5.67 15.30
CA SER A 362 -18.50 5.89 14.89
C SER A 362 -18.98 4.78 13.97
N PRO A 363 -20.22 4.28 14.13
CA PRO A 363 -20.80 3.33 13.21
C PRO A 363 -21.04 3.96 11.83
N PRO A 364 -21.14 3.15 10.75
CA PRO A 364 -21.54 3.64 9.45
C PRO A 364 -22.93 4.30 9.50
N ALA A 365 -23.12 5.36 8.72
CA ALA A 365 -24.42 6.02 8.59
C ALA A 365 -25.46 5.09 7.94
N GLN A 366 -26.76 5.40 8.11
CA GLN A 366 -27.85 4.61 7.51
C GLN A 366 -27.73 4.49 5.98
N THR A 367 -27.28 5.55 5.30
CA THR A 367 -27.06 5.53 3.85
C THR A 367 -26.04 4.48 3.40
N CYS A 368 -25.09 4.11 4.27
CA CYS A 368 -24.12 3.04 3.98
C CYS A 368 -24.77 1.65 3.92
N GLN A 369 -26.02 1.52 4.39
CA GLN A 369 -26.80 0.27 4.41
C GLN A 369 -27.84 0.23 3.27
N ALA A 370 -27.81 1.18 2.34
CA ALA A 370 -28.74 1.24 1.22
C ALA A 370 -28.66 -0.06 0.37
N PRO A 371 -29.75 -0.83 0.21
CA PRO A 371 -29.73 -2.11 -0.48
C PRO A 371 -29.20 -2.04 -1.92
N VAL A 372 -29.50 -0.95 -2.63
CA VAL A 372 -29.05 -0.76 -4.02
C VAL A 372 -27.54 -0.58 -4.17
N HIS A 373 -26.83 -0.31 -3.06
CA HIS A 373 -25.39 -0.15 -3.01
C HIS A 373 -24.70 -1.24 -2.18
N ALA A 374 -25.36 -2.37 -1.93
CA ALA A 374 -24.79 -3.47 -1.13
C ALA A 374 -23.42 -3.96 -1.63
N ASP A 375 -23.17 -3.88 -2.95
CA ASP A 375 -21.90 -4.27 -3.56
C ASP A 375 -20.85 -3.14 -3.54
N VAL A 376 -21.21 -1.91 -3.19
CA VAL A 376 -20.28 -0.77 -3.21
C VAL A 376 -19.40 -0.78 -1.98
N THR A 377 -18.08 -0.85 -2.18
CA THR A 377 -17.13 -0.81 -1.07
C THR A 377 -17.02 0.58 -0.45
N CYS A 378 -16.67 0.66 0.85
CA CYS A 378 -16.43 1.96 1.52
C CYS A 378 -15.37 2.78 0.77
N ASN A 379 -14.30 2.12 0.28
CA ASN A 379 -13.25 2.77 -0.50
C ASN A 379 -13.78 3.40 -1.81
N ALA A 380 -14.68 2.72 -2.53
CA ALA A 380 -15.32 3.28 -3.73
C ALA A 380 -16.19 4.51 -3.43
N CYS A 381 -16.85 4.52 -2.27
CA CYS A 381 -17.69 5.65 -1.86
C CYS A 381 -16.91 6.81 -1.23
N HIS A 382 -15.77 6.56 -0.58
CA HIS A 382 -15.07 7.56 0.24
C HIS A 382 -13.71 8.02 -0.28
N THR A 383 -13.09 7.38 -1.28
CA THR A 383 -11.84 7.90 -1.88
C THR A 383 -12.12 9.25 -2.55
N GLN A 384 -11.38 10.31 -2.26
CA GLN A 384 -11.65 11.64 -2.85
C GLN A 384 -10.98 11.83 -4.21
N TRP A 385 -9.81 11.24 -4.39
CA TRP A 385 -9.04 11.30 -5.62
C TRP A 385 -8.02 10.15 -5.65
N ALA A 386 -7.50 9.80 -6.81
CA ALA A 386 -6.41 8.85 -6.95
C ALA A 386 -5.36 9.39 -7.92
N PRO A 387 -4.06 9.13 -7.68
CA PRO A 387 -3.02 9.43 -8.66
C PRO A 387 -3.21 8.57 -9.91
N GLN A 388 -3.09 9.20 -11.08
CA GLN A 388 -3.30 8.56 -12.38
C GLN A 388 -2.19 8.97 -13.36
N CYS A 389 -1.64 7.97 -14.06
CA CYS A 389 -0.69 8.15 -15.15
C CYS A 389 -1.32 7.55 -16.42
N ILE A 390 -1.64 8.40 -17.39
CA ILE A 390 -2.47 8.01 -18.55
C ILE A 390 -1.65 7.68 -19.80
N ASP A 391 -0.33 7.82 -19.75
CA ASP A 391 0.58 7.49 -20.84
C ASP A 391 1.98 7.23 -20.29
N CYS A 392 2.71 6.30 -20.89
CA CYS A 392 4.09 5.97 -20.57
C CYS A 392 4.74 5.30 -21.78
N HIS A 393 5.92 5.74 -22.16
CA HIS A 393 6.75 5.12 -23.19
C HIS A 393 8.04 4.65 -22.56
N THR A 394 8.28 3.35 -22.58
CA THR A 394 9.48 2.73 -21.99
C THR A 394 10.31 2.10 -23.07
N SER A 395 11.59 2.49 -23.14
CA SER A 395 12.54 2.01 -24.16
C SER A 395 13.86 1.59 -23.53
N TYR A 396 14.48 0.55 -24.06
CA TYR A 396 15.78 0.09 -23.56
C TYR A 396 16.94 0.69 -24.37
N ASP A 397 17.85 1.39 -23.68
CA ASP A 397 19.12 1.84 -24.25
C ASP A 397 20.26 0.96 -23.71
N PRO A 398 20.88 0.09 -24.54
CA PRO A 398 21.97 -0.79 -24.11
C PRO A 398 23.29 -0.07 -23.77
N LYS A 399 23.44 1.21 -24.14
CA LYS A 399 24.67 2.00 -23.94
C LYS A 399 24.54 3.03 -22.82
N ALA A 400 23.32 3.33 -22.39
CA ALA A 400 23.10 4.27 -21.31
C ALA A 400 23.67 3.72 -19.98
N PRO A 401 24.27 4.57 -19.13
CA PRO A 401 24.65 4.18 -17.78
C PRO A 401 23.41 3.91 -16.94
N GLY A 402 23.34 2.73 -16.33
CA GLY A 402 22.26 2.29 -15.46
C GLY A 402 22.77 1.84 -14.09
N PHE A 403 21.84 1.52 -13.20
CA PHE A 403 22.14 0.99 -11.87
C PHE A 403 21.19 -0.15 -11.55
N ASP A 404 21.73 -1.34 -11.28
CA ASP A 404 20.93 -2.49 -10.87
C ASP A 404 20.56 -2.32 -9.39
N LEU A 405 19.30 -1.97 -9.11
CA LEU A 405 18.81 -1.72 -7.75
C LEU A 405 18.78 -2.97 -6.88
N LEU A 406 18.75 -4.17 -7.46
CA LEU A 406 18.82 -5.41 -6.67
C LEU A 406 20.28 -5.76 -6.34
N ALA A 407 21.17 -5.70 -7.33
CA ALA A 407 22.59 -6.00 -7.15
C ALA A 407 23.40 -4.85 -6.52
N GLN A 408 22.83 -3.65 -6.47
CA GLN A 408 23.43 -2.42 -5.95
C GLN A 408 24.77 -2.09 -6.62
N LYS A 409 24.79 -2.07 -7.96
CA LYS A 409 25.98 -1.80 -8.76
C LYS A 409 25.65 -1.05 -10.05
N ASP A 410 26.61 -0.27 -10.52
CA ASP A 410 26.56 0.35 -11.84
C ASP A 410 26.58 -0.72 -12.94
N ILE A 411 25.78 -0.51 -13.98
CA ILE A 411 25.67 -1.37 -15.16
C ILE A 411 25.65 -0.52 -16.44
N SER A 412 25.90 -1.17 -17.58
CA SER A 412 25.65 -0.59 -18.91
C SER A 412 24.35 -1.17 -19.44
N GLY A 413 23.47 -0.30 -19.93
CA GLY A 413 22.12 -0.65 -20.31
C GLY A 413 21.11 -0.22 -19.27
N ARG A 414 20.05 0.47 -19.68
CA ARG A 414 18.89 0.75 -18.81
C ARG A 414 17.60 0.92 -19.59
N TRP A 415 16.49 0.70 -18.89
CA TRP A 415 15.17 1.17 -19.31
C TRP A 415 15.04 2.68 -19.06
N ASN A 416 14.55 3.42 -20.05
CA ASN A 416 14.20 4.83 -19.95
C ASN A 416 12.68 4.97 -20.06
N GLU A 417 12.09 5.67 -19.09
CA GLU A 417 10.66 6.01 -19.10
C GLU A 417 10.48 7.46 -19.56
N ASP A 418 9.65 7.66 -20.58
CA ASP A 418 9.03 8.93 -20.90
C ASP A 418 7.58 8.89 -20.43
N LEU A 419 7.23 9.77 -19.52
CA LEU A 419 5.94 9.71 -18.83
C LEU A 419 4.91 10.59 -19.54
N GLY A 420 3.63 10.31 -19.31
CA GLY A 420 2.53 11.19 -19.69
C GLY A 420 2.21 12.24 -18.62
N PRO A 421 1.04 12.87 -18.72
CA PRO A 421 0.48 13.72 -17.66
C PRO A 421 0.21 12.95 -16.36
N PHE A 422 0.47 13.59 -15.21
CA PHE A 422 0.06 13.10 -13.89
C PHE A 422 -1.21 13.81 -13.45
N LEU A 423 -2.24 13.04 -13.11
CA LEU A 423 -3.57 13.54 -12.82
C LEU A 423 -4.05 13.08 -11.43
N ALA A 424 -4.70 13.99 -10.71
CA ALA A 424 -5.40 13.70 -9.47
C ALA A 424 -6.89 13.95 -9.66
N ASP A 425 -7.68 12.88 -9.67
CA ASP A 425 -9.12 12.94 -9.90
C ASP A 425 -9.80 11.70 -9.31
N PHE A 426 -11.12 11.65 -9.32
CA PHE A 426 -11.85 10.45 -8.96
C PHE A 426 -11.36 9.24 -9.78
N PRO A 427 -11.07 8.09 -9.13
CA PRO A 427 -10.74 6.87 -9.84
C PRO A 427 -11.95 6.34 -10.61
N SER A 428 -11.68 5.60 -11.68
CA SER A 428 -12.69 4.78 -12.35
C SER A 428 -13.23 3.72 -11.39
N LEU A 429 -14.46 3.27 -11.64
CA LEU A 429 -15.10 2.21 -10.88
C LEU A 429 -15.24 0.96 -11.77
N GLY A 430 -15.11 -0.20 -11.14
CA GLY A 430 -15.26 -1.48 -11.81
C GLY A 430 -15.69 -2.55 -10.82
N VAL A 431 -15.74 -3.79 -11.30
CA VAL A 431 -16.22 -4.93 -10.53
C VAL A 431 -15.05 -5.84 -10.18
N ARG A 432 -14.98 -6.25 -8.92
CA ARG A 432 -14.21 -7.42 -8.47
C ARG A 432 -15.17 -8.56 -8.14
N GLU A 433 -14.90 -9.75 -8.66
CA GLU A 433 -15.68 -10.97 -8.43
C GLU A 433 -14.75 -12.05 -7.88
N SER A 434 -14.79 -12.27 -6.58
CA SER A 434 -13.94 -13.24 -5.90
C SER A 434 -14.75 -14.09 -4.93
N ASN A 435 -14.57 -15.41 -4.98
CA ASN A 435 -15.28 -16.38 -4.13
C ASN A 435 -16.81 -16.21 -4.13
N GLY A 436 -17.39 -15.89 -5.29
CA GLY A 436 -18.83 -15.66 -5.44
C GLY A 436 -19.35 -14.35 -4.85
N LYS A 437 -18.47 -13.48 -4.32
CA LYS A 437 -18.80 -12.13 -3.87
C LYS A 437 -18.49 -11.13 -5.00
N ARG A 438 -19.45 -10.26 -5.29
CA ARG A 438 -19.32 -9.15 -6.21
C ARG A 438 -19.10 -7.86 -5.43
N GLU A 439 -18.13 -7.05 -5.83
CA GLU A 439 -17.80 -5.79 -5.18
C GLU A 439 -17.49 -4.71 -6.22
N ILE A 440 -17.97 -3.48 -5.98
CA ILE A 440 -17.58 -2.30 -6.74
C ILE A 440 -16.41 -1.63 -6.03
N ILE A 441 -15.28 -1.57 -6.73
CA ILE A 441 -14.02 -1.02 -6.22
C ILE A 441 -13.46 0.03 -7.19
N THR A 442 -12.41 0.72 -6.74
CA THR A 442 -11.74 1.78 -7.49
C THR A 442 -10.60 1.22 -8.33
N PHE A 443 -10.44 1.78 -9.53
CA PHE A 443 -9.40 1.47 -10.49
C PHE A 443 -8.73 2.75 -10.97
N VAL A 444 -7.46 2.62 -11.36
CA VAL A 444 -6.71 3.66 -12.08
C VAL A 444 -6.07 3.05 -13.31
N PRO A 445 -5.69 3.88 -14.31
CA PRO A 445 -4.74 3.47 -15.33
C PRO A 445 -3.52 2.83 -14.67
N GLY A 446 -3.37 1.51 -14.86
CA GLY A 446 -2.28 0.74 -14.26
C GLY A 446 -1.06 0.74 -15.16
N MET A 447 -1.28 0.40 -16.44
CA MET A 447 -0.27 0.31 -17.49
C MET A 447 -0.92 0.72 -18.82
N ILE A 448 -0.99 2.02 -19.09
CA ILE A 448 -1.21 2.53 -20.46
C ILE A 448 0.18 2.86 -20.98
N ILE A 449 0.77 1.90 -21.70
CA ILE A 449 2.20 1.89 -21.95
C ILE A 449 2.55 1.37 -23.34
N THR A 450 3.52 2.03 -23.94
CA THR A 450 4.28 1.53 -25.10
C THR A 450 5.63 1.00 -24.60
N LEU A 451 5.92 -0.27 -24.83
CA LEU A 451 7.19 -0.91 -24.51
C LEU A 451 7.98 -1.14 -25.79
N ASP A 452 9.08 -0.40 -25.98
CA ASP A 452 10.06 -0.64 -27.04
C ASP A 452 11.21 -1.50 -26.51
N GLN A 453 11.19 -2.77 -26.87
CA GLN A 453 12.19 -3.76 -26.48
C GLN A 453 13.28 -3.95 -27.52
N SER A 454 13.24 -3.21 -28.63
CA SER A 454 14.13 -3.42 -29.79
C SER A 454 15.60 -3.32 -29.41
N GLY A 455 15.95 -2.38 -28.53
CA GLY A 455 17.31 -2.23 -28.01
C GLY A 455 17.78 -3.41 -27.14
N TYR A 456 16.85 -4.14 -26.53
CA TYR A 456 17.11 -5.29 -25.66
C TYR A 456 17.19 -6.60 -26.45
N THR A 457 16.15 -6.89 -27.25
CA THR A 457 16.03 -8.13 -28.02
C THR A 457 16.86 -8.12 -29.30
N LYS A 458 17.30 -6.93 -29.74
CA LYS A 458 18.00 -6.68 -31.01
C LYS A 458 17.15 -7.06 -32.24
N LEU A 459 15.83 -7.17 -32.05
CA LEU A 459 14.87 -7.34 -33.12
C LEU A 459 14.35 -5.95 -33.53
N PRO A 460 14.26 -5.65 -34.84
CA PRO A 460 13.66 -4.39 -35.28
C PRO A 460 12.16 -4.39 -34.97
N ASP A 461 11.64 -3.22 -34.58
CA ASP A 461 10.21 -2.96 -34.33
C ASP A 461 9.58 -3.90 -33.27
N ASP A 462 10.35 -4.30 -32.26
CA ASP A 462 9.86 -5.10 -31.13
C ASP A 462 9.16 -4.22 -30.10
N VAL A 463 8.03 -3.66 -30.53
CA VAL A 463 7.23 -2.70 -29.77
C VAL A 463 5.88 -3.30 -29.39
N THR A 464 5.55 -3.28 -28.11
CA THR A 464 4.26 -3.74 -27.60
C THR A 464 3.48 -2.62 -26.92
N HIS A 465 2.16 -2.72 -26.96
CA HIS A 465 1.25 -1.70 -26.45
C HIS A 465 0.28 -2.36 -25.49
N GLN A 466 0.17 -1.82 -24.27
CA GLN A 466 -0.72 -2.32 -23.24
C GLN A 466 -1.64 -1.19 -22.75
N ARG A 467 -2.89 -1.55 -22.47
CA ARG A 467 -3.86 -0.71 -21.76
C ARG A 467 -4.50 -1.55 -20.66
N LEU A 468 -3.95 -1.49 -19.47
CA LEU A 468 -4.43 -2.24 -18.31
C LEU A 468 -4.81 -1.29 -17.18
N PHE A 469 -5.99 -1.48 -16.60
CA PHE A 469 -6.37 -0.81 -15.37
C PHE A 469 -6.08 -1.70 -14.16
N ALA A 470 -5.74 -1.07 -13.04
CA ALA A 470 -5.40 -1.75 -11.80
C ALA A 470 -6.32 -1.33 -10.66
N PRO A 471 -6.79 -2.30 -9.84
CA PRO A 471 -7.51 -1.96 -8.61
C PRO A 471 -6.58 -1.20 -7.67
N ILE A 472 -7.11 -0.19 -6.98
CA ILE A 472 -6.32 0.68 -6.09
C ILE A 472 -7.08 0.98 -4.80
N VAL A 473 -6.35 1.15 -3.69
CA VAL A 473 -6.80 1.88 -2.51
C VAL A 473 -5.93 3.13 -2.42
N ALA A 474 -6.49 4.29 -2.76
CA ALA A 474 -5.71 5.50 -3.01
C ALA A 474 -5.21 6.19 -1.73
N HIS A 475 -5.75 5.81 -0.56
CA HIS A 475 -5.45 6.45 0.73
C HIS A 475 -5.76 7.94 0.73
N THR A 476 -6.94 8.32 0.23
CA THR A 476 -7.43 9.71 0.17
C THR A 476 -8.87 9.79 0.70
N ILE A 477 -9.17 8.98 1.72
CA ILE A 477 -10.51 8.80 2.26
C ILE A 477 -11.06 10.11 2.85
N SER A 478 -12.28 10.50 2.49
CA SER A 478 -13.03 11.60 3.12
C SER A 478 -13.95 11.12 4.24
N ALA A 479 -14.23 12.03 5.17
CA ALA A 479 -15.29 11.86 6.16
C ALA A 479 -16.68 11.67 5.53
N THR A 480 -16.95 12.34 4.40
CA THR A 480 -18.20 12.26 3.65
C THR A 480 -18.02 11.39 2.41
N GLY A 481 -19.02 10.57 2.06
CA GLY A 481 -19.01 9.88 0.77
C GLY A 481 -19.13 10.86 -0.40
N ARG A 482 -18.76 10.42 -1.60
CA ARG A 482 -18.89 11.21 -2.83
C ARG A 482 -20.35 11.45 -3.21
N ASP A 483 -20.58 12.54 -3.93
CA ASP A 483 -21.89 12.87 -4.52
C ASP A 483 -22.30 11.81 -5.57
N CYS A 484 -23.60 11.53 -5.68
CA CYS A 484 -24.14 10.54 -6.60
C CYS A 484 -23.70 10.80 -8.06
N LYS A 485 -23.58 12.08 -8.46
CA LYS A 485 -23.16 12.47 -9.81
C LYS A 485 -21.74 12.03 -10.16
N THR A 486 -20.83 11.94 -9.18
CA THR A 486 -19.44 11.53 -9.44
C THR A 486 -19.32 10.05 -9.82
N CYS A 487 -20.38 9.25 -9.62
CA CYS A 487 -20.43 7.85 -10.02
C CYS A 487 -21.41 7.61 -11.16
N HIS A 488 -22.59 8.25 -11.10
CA HIS A 488 -23.69 7.99 -12.03
C HIS A 488 -23.71 8.90 -13.27
N ALA A 489 -22.96 10.00 -13.26
CA ALA A 489 -22.92 10.99 -14.32
C ALA A 489 -21.51 11.54 -14.57
N ASN A 490 -20.48 10.74 -14.29
CA ASN A 490 -19.08 11.06 -14.55
C ASN A 490 -18.49 10.01 -15.50
N PRO A 491 -18.05 10.37 -16.73
CA PRO A 491 -17.54 9.41 -17.69
C PRO A 491 -16.27 8.70 -17.23
N ASN A 492 -15.39 9.39 -16.51
CA ASN A 492 -14.17 8.80 -15.96
C ASN A 492 -14.50 7.71 -14.91
N ALA A 493 -15.52 7.94 -14.07
CA ALA A 493 -15.97 6.94 -13.10
C ALA A 493 -16.53 5.68 -13.77
N LEU A 494 -17.14 5.78 -14.96
CA LEU A 494 -17.59 4.63 -15.75
C LEU A 494 -16.47 3.98 -16.58
N GLY A 495 -15.28 4.58 -16.63
CA GLY A 495 -14.14 4.09 -17.40
C GLY A 495 -14.08 4.58 -18.84
N TYR A 496 -14.87 5.58 -19.24
CA TYR A 496 -14.82 6.15 -20.59
C TYR A 496 -13.69 7.16 -20.81
N GLY A 497 -12.92 7.47 -19.76
CA GLY A 497 -11.97 8.58 -19.76
C GLY A 497 -12.64 9.91 -19.41
N ARG A 498 -11.85 10.99 -19.34
CA ARG A 498 -12.35 12.33 -19.10
C ARG A 498 -13.06 12.89 -20.32
N GLY A 499 -14.06 13.73 -20.06
CA GLY A 499 -14.89 14.34 -21.09
C GLY A 499 -16.28 14.68 -20.57
N GLU A 500 -17.20 14.92 -21.50
CA GLU A 500 -18.54 15.40 -21.19
C GLU A 500 -19.62 14.48 -21.75
N PHE A 501 -20.65 14.26 -20.93
CA PHE A 501 -21.90 13.66 -21.42
C PHE A 501 -22.82 14.76 -21.96
N GLN A 502 -23.31 14.56 -23.18
CA GLN A 502 -24.32 15.41 -23.80
C GLN A 502 -25.65 14.66 -23.95
N LYS A 503 -26.75 15.40 -24.00
CA LYS A 503 -28.07 14.81 -24.27
C LYS A 503 -28.13 14.36 -25.73
N ASN A 504 -28.58 13.13 -25.94
CA ASN A 504 -28.92 12.59 -27.25
C ASN A 504 -30.44 12.53 -27.42
N PRO A 505 -31.08 13.58 -27.97
CA PRO A 505 -32.53 13.62 -28.17
C PRO A 505 -33.01 12.59 -29.21
N ASP A 506 -32.13 12.17 -30.12
CA ASP A 506 -32.46 11.29 -31.24
C ASP A 506 -32.47 9.80 -30.87
N ASN A 507 -31.95 9.44 -29.69
CA ASN A 507 -31.95 8.06 -29.19
C ASN A 507 -32.53 7.95 -27.77
N PRO A 508 -33.84 7.70 -27.62
CA PRO A 508 -34.48 7.53 -26.32
C PRO A 508 -33.92 6.37 -25.49
N LYS A 509 -33.27 5.38 -26.14
CA LYS A 509 -32.66 4.21 -25.49
C LYS A 509 -31.22 4.45 -25.04
N SER A 510 -30.52 5.41 -25.64
CA SER A 510 -29.21 5.90 -25.20
C SER A 510 -29.22 7.43 -25.21
N PRO A 511 -29.83 8.06 -24.19
CA PRO A 511 -30.05 9.51 -24.15
C PRO A 511 -28.78 10.31 -23.88
N TRP A 512 -27.63 9.64 -23.92
CA TRP A 512 -26.31 10.20 -23.70
C TRP A 512 -25.47 10.01 -24.96
N THR A 513 -24.76 11.05 -25.35
CA THR A 513 -23.54 10.99 -26.16
C THR A 513 -22.36 11.34 -25.27
N PHE A 514 -21.18 10.82 -25.60
CA PHE A 514 -19.94 11.12 -24.87
C PHE A 514 -18.97 11.81 -25.83
N ILE A 515 -18.38 12.91 -25.37
CA ILE A 515 -17.29 13.61 -26.05
C ILE A 515 -16.07 13.51 -25.14
N SER A 516 -15.01 12.87 -25.62
CA SER A 516 -13.76 12.73 -24.87
C SER A 516 -12.98 14.04 -24.85
N GLU A 517 -12.28 14.27 -23.74
CA GLU A 517 -11.30 15.36 -23.60
C GLU A 517 -9.99 15.02 -24.34
N TYR A 518 -9.59 13.74 -24.29
CA TYR A 518 -8.40 13.24 -24.96
C TYR A 518 -8.70 12.67 -26.33
N GLU A 519 -7.68 12.74 -27.20
CA GLU A 519 -7.69 12.08 -28.51
C GLU A 519 -7.69 10.55 -28.35
N ASN A 520 -8.20 9.88 -29.38
CA ASN A 520 -8.16 8.43 -29.44
C ASN A 520 -6.73 7.95 -29.74
N TRP A 521 -6.25 7.02 -28.92
CA TRP A 521 -4.98 6.36 -29.14
C TRP A 521 -5.04 5.51 -30.41
N ALA A 522 -4.04 5.64 -31.28
CA ALA A 522 -4.05 5.03 -32.61
C ALA A 522 -4.15 3.48 -32.58
N HIS A 523 -3.69 2.85 -31.50
CA HIS A 523 -3.56 1.39 -31.40
C HIS A 523 -4.87 0.67 -31.09
N ASP A 524 -5.80 1.32 -30.38
CA ASP A 524 -7.08 0.72 -29.99
C ASP A 524 -8.30 1.60 -30.22
N SER A 525 -8.10 2.83 -30.70
CA SER A 525 -9.16 3.81 -30.99
C SER A 525 -9.98 4.22 -29.76
N LEU A 526 -9.44 4.06 -28.55
CA LEU A 526 -10.03 4.57 -27.31
C LEU A 526 -9.36 5.90 -26.90
N PRO A 527 -10.06 6.82 -26.23
CA PRO A 527 -9.42 8.00 -25.65
C PRO A 527 -8.22 7.61 -24.77
N GLN A 528 -7.17 8.43 -24.78
CA GLN A 528 -5.90 8.11 -24.12
C GLN A 528 -6.08 7.63 -22.67
N ASP A 529 -6.97 8.26 -21.88
CA ASP A 529 -7.20 7.92 -20.48
C ASP A 529 -8.39 6.96 -20.23
N ALA A 530 -9.01 6.44 -21.29
CA ALA A 530 -10.15 5.54 -21.16
C ALA A 530 -9.74 4.11 -20.80
N TRP A 531 -10.59 3.45 -20.01
CA TRP A 531 -10.53 2.00 -19.78
C TRP A 531 -11.31 1.25 -20.86
N ILE A 532 -12.48 1.78 -21.22
CA ILE A 532 -13.45 1.17 -22.13
C ILE A 532 -14.10 2.22 -23.03
N GLY A 533 -14.66 1.79 -24.15
CA GLY A 533 -15.45 2.65 -25.03
C GLY A 533 -16.84 2.96 -24.44
N PHE A 534 -17.45 4.05 -24.91
CA PHE A 534 -18.79 4.45 -24.51
C PHE A 534 -19.83 3.38 -24.89
N LEU A 535 -20.50 2.80 -23.88
CA LEU A 535 -21.45 1.70 -24.06
C LEU A 535 -20.85 0.49 -24.79
N ASP A 536 -19.55 0.27 -24.59
CA ASP A 536 -18.79 -0.82 -25.19
C ASP A 536 -17.94 -1.55 -24.14
N LEU A 537 -17.32 -2.65 -24.55
CA LEU A 537 -16.38 -3.44 -23.76
C LEU A 537 -15.03 -3.55 -24.47
N PRO A 538 -13.94 -3.76 -23.71
CA PRO A 538 -12.62 -3.87 -24.30
C PRO A 538 -12.54 -5.16 -25.14
N LYS A 539 -11.90 -5.07 -26.31
CA LYS A 539 -11.73 -6.21 -27.24
C LYS A 539 -10.65 -7.21 -26.80
N LYS A 540 -9.80 -6.80 -25.84
CA LYS A 540 -8.69 -7.56 -25.29
C LYS A 540 -8.70 -7.42 -23.76
N ARG A 541 -7.83 -8.16 -23.06
CA ARG A 541 -7.61 -7.96 -21.63
C ARG A 541 -7.26 -6.49 -21.37
N ALA A 542 -7.99 -5.87 -20.43
CA ALA A 542 -7.80 -4.47 -20.02
C ALA A 542 -7.61 -4.33 -18.50
N VAL A 543 -7.22 -5.42 -17.83
CA VAL A 543 -7.08 -5.49 -16.37
C VAL A 543 -5.78 -6.16 -15.98
N THR A 544 -5.24 -5.74 -14.86
CA THR A 544 -4.06 -6.37 -14.25
C THR A 544 -4.43 -7.64 -13.49
N HIS A 545 -5.65 -7.74 -12.93
CA HIS A 545 -6.08 -8.86 -12.09
C HIS A 545 -7.24 -9.64 -12.72
N ASP A 546 -7.17 -10.98 -12.68
CA ASP A 546 -8.13 -11.88 -13.34
C ASP A 546 -9.53 -11.86 -12.70
N ASP A 547 -9.61 -11.51 -11.41
CA ASP A 547 -10.85 -11.40 -10.66
C ASP A 547 -11.53 -10.02 -10.81
N THR A 548 -11.05 -9.19 -11.74
CA THR A 548 -11.57 -7.83 -11.96
C THR A 548 -12.02 -7.60 -13.40
N ARG A 549 -12.98 -6.69 -13.58
CA ARG A 549 -13.49 -6.30 -14.89
C ARG A 549 -14.10 -4.89 -14.88
N PRO A 550 -14.18 -4.21 -16.04
CA PRO A 550 -15.02 -3.04 -16.17
C PRO A 550 -16.51 -3.40 -16.04
N PHE A 551 -17.36 -2.39 -15.96
CA PHE A 551 -18.81 -2.60 -16.03
C PHE A 551 -19.23 -3.17 -17.38
N THR A 552 -20.12 -4.16 -17.36
CA THR A 552 -20.83 -4.62 -18.56
C THR A 552 -21.69 -3.50 -19.14
N VAL A 553 -22.03 -3.57 -20.43
CA VAL A 553 -22.91 -2.58 -21.09
C VAL A 553 -24.26 -2.44 -20.36
N ILE A 554 -24.80 -3.53 -19.81
CA ILE A 554 -26.04 -3.50 -19.03
C ILE A 554 -25.84 -2.73 -17.71
N GLU A 555 -24.74 -2.95 -17.01
CA GLU A 555 -24.39 -2.20 -15.79
C GLU A 555 -24.17 -0.71 -16.11
N GLN A 556 -23.43 -0.40 -17.19
CA GLN A 556 -23.23 0.96 -17.68
C GLN A 556 -24.57 1.68 -17.93
N GLN A 557 -25.50 1.04 -18.65
CA GLN A 557 -26.83 1.60 -18.92
C GLN A 557 -27.64 1.85 -17.65
N ARG A 558 -27.59 0.94 -16.67
CA ARG A 558 -28.27 1.10 -15.38
C ARG A 558 -27.69 2.28 -14.58
N ILE A 559 -26.37 2.39 -14.53
CA ILE A 559 -25.68 3.50 -13.85
C ILE A 559 -26.08 4.83 -14.49
N LEU A 560 -26.04 4.92 -15.82
CA LEU A 560 -26.42 6.12 -16.57
C LEU A 560 -27.92 6.43 -16.47
N GLU A 561 -28.80 5.45 -16.25
CA GLU A 561 -30.22 5.69 -16.01
C GLU A 561 -30.42 6.48 -14.71
N VAL A 562 -29.70 6.14 -13.64
CA VAL A 562 -29.68 6.93 -12.40
C VAL A 562 -29.09 8.32 -12.66
N GLY A 563 -28.03 8.40 -13.48
CA GLY A 563 -27.41 9.65 -13.92
C GLY A 563 -28.41 10.62 -14.55
N ARG A 564 -29.43 10.12 -15.27
CA ARG A 564 -30.51 10.95 -15.83
C ARG A 564 -31.39 11.57 -14.76
N CYS A 565 -31.74 10.82 -13.71
CA CYS A 565 -32.51 11.35 -12.59
C CYS A 565 -31.77 12.51 -11.91
N LEU A 566 -30.45 12.38 -11.77
CA LEU A 566 -29.57 13.38 -11.14
C LEU A 566 -29.41 14.67 -11.98
N GLN A 567 -29.84 14.68 -13.24
CA GLN A 567 -29.89 15.92 -14.03
C GLN A 567 -30.96 16.89 -13.51
N CYS A 568 -32.04 16.36 -12.91
CA CYS A 568 -33.17 17.15 -12.40
C CYS A 568 -33.30 17.10 -10.87
N HIS A 569 -32.70 16.10 -10.22
CA HIS A 569 -32.80 15.88 -8.78
C HIS A 569 -31.46 16.04 -8.10
N SER A 570 -31.45 16.71 -6.94
CA SER A 570 -30.32 16.64 -6.02
C SER A 570 -30.30 15.30 -5.28
N ASP A 571 -29.12 14.91 -4.83
CA ASP A 571 -28.83 13.67 -4.10
C ASP A 571 -29.72 13.49 -2.87
N HIS A 572 -30.07 14.60 -2.20
CA HIS A 572 -30.90 14.59 -1.00
C HIS A 572 -32.41 14.76 -1.26
N SER A 573 -32.83 14.82 -2.53
CA SER A 573 -34.24 14.94 -2.88
C SER A 573 -35.05 13.72 -2.43
N LYS A 574 -36.37 13.88 -2.24
CA LYS A 574 -37.26 12.77 -1.88
C LYS A 574 -37.19 11.62 -2.88
N ALA A 575 -37.07 11.94 -4.17
CA ALA A 575 -36.98 10.95 -5.25
C ALA A 575 -35.68 10.14 -5.14
N MET A 576 -34.54 10.80 -4.90
CA MET A 576 -33.25 10.10 -4.79
C MET A 576 -33.11 9.31 -3.48
N ARG A 577 -33.69 9.80 -2.38
CA ARG A 577 -33.78 9.01 -1.14
C ARG A 577 -34.61 7.74 -1.34
N LEU A 578 -35.75 7.83 -2.04
CA LEU A 578 -36.53 6.65 -2.38
C LEU A 578 -35.74 5.71 -3.31
N ALA A 579 -34.98 6.24 -4.26
CA ALA A 579 -34.17 5.44 -5.18
C ALA A 579 -33.08 4.60 -4.48
N LEU A 580 -32.58 5.06 -3.32
CA LEU A 580 -31.64 4.30 -2.49
C LEU A 580 -32.27 3.07 -1.84
N ASP A 581 -33.58 3.14 -1.54
CA ASP A 581 -34.32 2.03 -0.94
C ASP A 581 -34.95 1.12 -2.01
N ASP A 582 -35.56 1.72 -3.03
CA ASP A 582 -36.29 1.04 -4.11
C ASP A 582 -36.28 1.89 -5.40
N PHE A 583 -35.31 1.60 -6.26
CA PHE A 583 -35.18 2.29 -7.55
C PHE A 583 -36.33 1.99 -8.52
N VAL A 584 -36.95 0.81 -8.44
CA VAL A 584 -38.07 0.44 -9.32
C VAL A 584 -39.27 1.33 -9.01
N LYS A 585 -39.60 1.47 -7.72
CA LYS A 585 -40.66 2.36 -7.26
C LYS A 585 -40.36 3.83 -7.55
N ALA A 586 -39.12 4.26 -7.40
CA ALA A 586 -38.72 5.62 -7.79
C ALA A 586 -38.97 5.89 -9.29
N LYS A 587 -38.73 4.90 -10.16
CA LYS A 587 -38.99 4.99 -11.60
C LYS A 587 -40.47 5.06 -11.96
N GLU A 588 -41.35 4.42 -11.20
CA GLU A 588 -42.81 4.47 -11.40
C GLU A 588 -43.39 5.85 -11.10
N LEU A 589 -42.75 6.63 -10.24
CA LEU A 589 -43.16 7.99 -9.87
C LEU A 589 -42.65 9.07 -10.83
N ARG A 590 -42.04 8.69 -11.97
CA ARG A 590 -41.56 9.65 -12.97
C ARG A 590 -42.73 10.37 -13.63
N THR A 591 -42.59 11.69 -13.79
CA THR A 591 -43.57 12.52 -14.50
C THR A 591 -43.29 12.52 -16.01
N PRO A 592 -44.22 12.97 -16.86
CA PRO A 592 -43.95 13.19 -18.30
C PRO A 592 -42.72 14.07 -18.56
N ALA A 593 -42.45 15.05 -17.69
CA ALA A 593 -41.25 15.88 -17.78
C ALA A 593 -39.96 15.06 -17.60
N CYS A 594 -39.97 14.02 -16.76
CA CYS A 594 -38.84 13.11 -16.59
C CYS A 594 -38.56 12.26 -17.84
N LEU A 595 -39.58 12.03 -18.67
CA LEU A 595 -39.48 11.22 -19.89
C LEU A 595 -39.15 12.06 -21.13
N GLY A 596 -39.07 13.39 -20.99
CA GLY A 596 -38.90 14.30 -22.13
C GLY A 596 -40.14 14.35 -23.03
N THR A 597 -41.32 13.97 -22.53
CA THR A 597 -42.56 13.89 -23.31
C THR A 597 -43.51 15.07 -23.06
N GLN A 598 -43.03 16.16 -22.46
CA GLN A 598 -43.76 17.43 -22.50
C GLN A 598 -43.39 18.14 -23.80
N SER A 599 -44.31 18.08 -24.78
CA SER A 599 -44.38 19.10 -25.83
C SER A 599 -44.68 20.45 -25.16
N GLU A 600 -44.02 21.51 -25.60
CA GLU A 600 -44.39 22.89 -25.29
C GLU A 600 -45.87 23.17 -25.53
#